data_AF-A0A161S5L9-F1
#
_entry.id   AF-A0A161S5L9-F1
#
_cell.length_a   1.000
_cell.length_b   1.000
_cell.length_c   1.000
_cell.angle_alpha   90.00
_cell.angle_beta   90.00
_cell.angle_gamma   90.00
#
_symmetry.space_group_name_H-M   'P 1'
#
loop_
_entity.id
_entity.type
_entity.pdbx_description
1 polymer ?
#
loop_
_entity_poly.entity_id
_entity_poly.type
_entity_poly.pdbx_seq_one_letter_code
_entity_poly.pdbx_strand_id
1 'polypeptide(L)'
;MLTYTSLSEQFDEADVLQLPDHRFVTHCFEHYGLNRGIYNTIDEWLYRFGVRDIVQRRQAVLAFLASLQPPDRTEGTYLKFGKGGLTKQLFDFMTRPKLVG
;
A
#
# COMPACT_ATOMS: atom_id res chain seq x y z
N MET A 1 23.38 -11.39 16.53
CA MET A 1 22.71 -11.37 15.22
C MET A 1 21.23 -11.18 15.50
N LEU A 2 20.79 -9.92 15.59
CA LEU A 2 19.38 -9.62 15.83
C LEU A 2 18.63 -9.91 14.52
N THR A 3 17.74 -10.88 14.55
CA THR A 3 16.85 -11.20 13.44
C THR A 3 15.93 -10.00 13.21
N TYR A 4 15.91 -9.51 11.96
CA TYR A 4 15.16 -8.34 11.48
C TYR A 4 13.64 -8.39 11.72
N THR A 5 13.12 -9.50 12.24
CA THR A 5 11.72 -9.80 12.51
C THR A 5 11.11 -8.99 13.67
N SER A 6 11.86 -8.14 14.37
CA SER A 6 11.41 -7.51 15.64
C SER A 6 11.21 -5.98 15.60
N LEU A 7 11.16 -5.36 14.42
CA LEU A 7 10.89 -3.92 14.28
C LEU A 7 9.47 -3.59 13.77
N SER A 8 8.67 -4.60 13.44
CA SER A 8 7.32 -4.44 12.90
C SER A 8 6.22 -4.38 13.96
N GLU A 9 6.56 -4.47 15.25
CA GLU A 9 5.59 -4.25 16.33
C GLU A 9 5.68 -2.81 16.87
N GLN A 10 4.53 -2.13 16.85
CA GLN A 10 4.19 -0.85 17.51
C GLN A 10 4.45 0.45 16.73
N PHE A 11 3.83 0.60 15.56
CA PHE A 11 3.56 1.93 15.01
C PHE A 11 2.04 2.09 14.86
N ASP A 12 1.49 3.17 15.42
CA ASP A 12 0.12 3.55 15.08
C ASP A 12 0.05 3.86 13.57
N GLU A 13 -1.14 3.74 12.96
CA GLU A 13 -1.30 4.00 11.52
C GLU A 13 -0.78 5.40 11.13
N ALA A 14 -0.92 6.38 12.03
CA ALA A 14 -0.36 7.71 11.89
C ALA A 14 1.18 7.73 11.81
N ASP A 15 1.86 6.86 12.55
CA ASP A 15 3.32 6.78 12.58
C ASP A 15 3.87 6.09 11.33
N VAL A 16 3.17 5.05 10.83
CA VAL A 16 3.53 4.37 9.58
C VAL A 16 3.57 5.35 8.41
N LEU A 17 2.59 6.25 8.33
CA LEU A 17 2.48 7.24 7.26
C LEU A 17 3.61 8.28 7.26
N GLN A 18 4.28 8.48 8.39
CA GLN A 18 5.38 9.44 8.55
C GLN A 18 6.77 8.79 8.38
N LEU A 19 6.84 7.47 8.20
CA LEU A 19 8.10 6.76 8.05
C LEU A 19 8.93 7.28 6.86
N PRO A 20 10.28 7.22 6.94
CA PRO A 20 11.11 7.42 5.76
C PRO A 20 10.72 6.48 4.61
N ASP A 21 10.86 6.92 3.36
CA ASP A 21 10.37 6.17 2.18
C ASP A 21 10.78 4.69 2.18
N HIS A 22 12.03 4.39 2.47
CA HIS A 22 12.51 3.00 2.50
C HIS A 22 11.74 2.15 3.54
N ARG A 23 11.43 2.72 4.72
CA ARG A 23 10.68 2.03 5.78
C ARG A 23 9.21 1.89 5.44
N PHE A 24 8.60 2.91 4.85
CA PHE A 24 7.22 2.82 4.38
C PHE A 24 7.04 1.71 3.33
N VAL A 25 7.97 1.63 2.37
CA VAL A 25 7.96 0.57 1.36
C VAL A 25 8.22 -0.80 1.97
N THR A 26 9.15 -0.91 2.93
CA THR A 26 9.37 -2.16 3.67
C THR A 26 8.11 -2.60 4.41
N HIS A 27 7.41 -1.69 5.08
CA HIS A 27 6.14 -1.99 5.74
C HIS A 27 5.10 -2.52 4.73
N CYS A 28 4.97 -1.86 3.56
CA CYS A 28 4.07 -2.32 2.50
C CYS A 28 4.44 -3.71 1.96
N PHE A 29 5.74 -4.01 1.87
CA PHE A 29 6.24 -5.31 1.46
C PHE A 29 5.91 -6.40 2.50
N GLU A 30 6.19 -6.14 3.77
CA GLU A 30 5.98 -7.11 4.87
C GLU A 30 4.50 -7.42 5.07
N HIS A 31 3.64 -6.40 5.08
CA HIS A 31 2.21 -6.57 5.41
C HIS A 31 1.37 -7.00 4.20
N TYR A 32 1.73 -6.54 3.00
CA TYR A 32 0.91 -6.77 1.81
C TYR A 32 1.62 -7.58 0.73
N GLY A 33 2.90 -7.91 0.87
CA GLY A 33 3.67 -8.57 -0.20
C GLY A 33 3.86 -7.69 -1.43
N LEU A 34 3.83 -6.36 -1.25
CA LEU A 34 3.97 -5.38 -2.32
C LEU A 34 5.45 -5.17 -2.67
N ASN A 35 5.85 -5.55 -3.87
CA ASN A 35 7.22 -5.29 -4.32
C ASN A 35 7.44 -3.79 -4.63
N ARG A 36 8.70 -3.33 -4.52
CA ARG A 36 9.08 -1.91 -4.71
C ARG A 36 8.68 -1.33 -6.07
N GLY A 37 8.77 -2.11 -7.15
CA GLY A 37 8.42 -1.64 -8.50
C GLY A 37 6.93 -1.33 -8.65
N ILE A 38 6.08 -2.18 -8.07
CA ILE A 38 4.64 -1.96 -8.03
C ILE A 38 4.29 -0.80 -7.10
N TYR A 39 4.93 -0.69 -5.93
CA TYR A 39 4.77 0.48 -5.07
C TYR A 39 5.04 1.79 -5.83
N ASN A 40 6.19 1.91 -6.49
CA ASN A 40 6.53 3.10 -7.25
C ASN A 40 5.51 3.41 -8.35
N THR A 41 4.93 2.36 -8.96
CA THR A 41 3.90 2.52 -9.99
C THR A 41 2.59 3.05 -9.38
N ILE A 42 2.19 2.55 -8.21
CA ILE A 42 1.00 3.03 -7.48
C ILE A 42 1.21 4.49 -7.05
N ASP A 43 2.36 4.80 -6.45
CA ASP A 43 2.69 6.13 -5.95
C ASP A 43 2.67 7.17 -7.08
N GLU A 44 3.37 6.90 -8.19
CA GLU A 44 3.38 7.78 -9.36
C GLU A 44 1.97 7.95 -9.96
N TRP A 45 1.19 6.86 -10.04
CA TRP A 45 -0.18 6.92 -10.57
C TRP A 45 -1.08 7.80 -9.69
N LEU A 46 -1.03 7.64 -8.36
CA LEU A 46 -1.82 8.45 -7.42
C LEU A 46 -1.42 9.93 -7.45
N TYR A 47 -0.12 10.21 -7.58
CA TYR A 47 0.37 11.58 -7.74
C TYR A 47 -0.19 12.23 -9.01
N ARG A 48 -0.19 11.49 -10.14
CA ARG A 48 -0.79 11.94 -11.40
C ARG A 48 -2.31 12.07 -11.34
N PHE A 49 -2.98 11.21 -10.58
CA PHE A 49 -4.41 11.26 -10.35
C PHE A 49 -4.84 12.48 -9.51
N GLY A 50 -3.91 13.06 -8.75
CA GLY A 50 -4.12 14.33 -8.02
C GLY A 50 -3.86 14.25 -6.51
N VAL A 51 -3.45 13.11 -5.98
CA VAL A 51 -3.14 12.96 -4.54
C VAL A 51 -1.71 13.47 -4.26
N ARG A 52 -1.57 14.80 -4.19
CA ARG A 52 -0.28 15.49 -4.11
C ARG A 52 0.39 15.35 -2.75
N ASP A 53 -0.38 15.47 -1.67
CA ASP A 53 0.15 15.34 -0.32
C ASP A 53 0.66 13.91 -0.07
N ILE A 54 1.88 13.79 0.46
CA ILE A 54 2.54 12.49 0.62
C ILE A 54 1.85 11.61 1.66
N VAL A 55 1.30 12.20 2.73
CA VAL A 55 0.60 11.47 3.78
C VAL A 55 -0.72 10.94 3.23
N GLN A 56 -1.49 11.79 2.55
CA GLN A 56 -2.74 11.38 1.89
C GLN A 56 -2.50 10.31 0.82
N ARG A 57 -1.40 10.41 0.08
CA ARG A 57 -1.04 9.42 -0.94
C ARG A 57 -0.69 8.09 -0.29
N ARG A 58 0.10 8.08 0.78
CA ARG A 58 0.42 6.88 1.55
C ARG A 58 -0.82 6.25 2.20
N GLN A 59 -1.76 7.06 2.70
CA GLN A 59 -3.07 6.57 3.15
C GLN A 59 -3.83 5.87 2.03
N ALA A 60 -3.86 6.48 0.84
CA ALA A 60 -4.49 5.88 -0.34
C ALA A 60 -3.79 4.58 -0.76
N VAL A 61 -2.46 4.49 -0.67
CA VAL A 61 -1.71 3.24 -0.89
C VAL A 61 -2.17 2.17 0.09
N LEU A 62 -2.12 2.43 1.40
CA LEU A 62 -2.50 1.43 2.40
C LEU A 62 -3.95 0.98 2.25
N ALA A 63 -4.88 1.92 2.05
CA ALA A 63 -6.30 1.61 1.85
C ALA A 63 -6.54 0.79 0.58
N PHE A 64 -5.84 1.10 -0.51
CA PHE A 64 -5.90 0.30 -1.74
C PHE A 64 -5.39 -1.12 -1.49
N LEU A 65 -4.22 -1.28 -0.87
CA LEU A 65 -3.63 -2.59 -0.59
C LEU A 65 -4.48 -3.43 0.36
N ALA A 66 -5.09 -2.82 1.37
CA ALA A 66 -6.03 -3.45 2.28
C ALA A 66 -7.28 -3.95 1.54
N SER A 67 -7.80 -3.17 0.57
CA SER A 67 -8.96 -3.58 -0.23
C SER A 67 -8.70 -4.78 -1.14
N LEU A 68 -7.43 -5.13 -1.40
CA LEU A 68 -7.03 -6.29 -2.20
C LEU A 68 -6.89 -7.57 -1.36
N GLN A 69 -6.93 -7.49 -0.03
CA GLN A 69 -6.72 -8.65 0.83
C GLN A 69 -8.03 -9.44 0.98
N PRO A 70 -8.09 -10.72 0.53
CA PRO A 70 -9.14 -11.62 0.96
C PRO A 70 -8.94 -12.01 2.44
N PRO A 71 -10.00 -12.41 3.16
CA PRO A 71 -9.94 -12.74 4.58
C PRO A 71 -8.94 -13.87 4.94
N ASP A 72 -8.63 -14.76 4.01
CA ASP A 72 -7.80 -15.97 4.26
C ASP A 72 -6.40 -15.91 3.64
N ARG A 73 -5.79 -14.72 3.51
CA ARG A 73 -4.49 -14.63 2.86
C ARG A 73 -3.36 -15.20 3.73
N THR A 74 -2.55 -16.07 3.14
CA THR A 74 -1.28 -16.51 3.73
C THR A 74 -0.26 -15.37 3.70
N GLU A 75 0.24 -14.99 4.88
CA GLU A 75 1.36 -14.06 5.03
C GLU A 75 2.55 -14.43 4.14
N GLY A 76 3.26 -13.43 3.62
CA GLY A 76 4.45 -13.64 2.79
C GLY A 76 4.21 -13.99 1.31
N THR A 77 2.95 -14.07 0.86
CA THR A 77 2.66 -14.20 -0.58
C THR A 77 2.74 -12.86 -1.31
N TYR A 78 3.37 -12.83 -2.48
CA TYR A 78 3.49 -11.59 -3.28
C TYR A 78 2.15 -11.17 -3.90
N LEU A 79 1.84 -9.87 -3.87
CA LEU A 79 0.76 -9.33 -4.71
C LEU A 79 1.18 -9.41 -6.18
N LYS A 80 0.33 -10.03 -7.00
CA LYS A 80 0.52 -10.13 -8.44
C LYS A 80 -0.59 -9.39 -9.16
N PHE A 81 -0.21 -8.49 -10.06
CA PHE A 81 -1.13 -7.79 -10.95
C PHE A 81 -0.93 -8.31 -12.37
N GLY A 82 -2.02 -8.66 -13.05
CA GLY A 82 -1.99 -8.97 -14.48
C GLY A 82 -1.60 -7.75 -15.32
N LYS A 83 -1.25 -7.95 -16.59
CA LYS A 83 -0.86 -6.87 -17.52
C LYS A 83 -1.98 -5.81 -17.60
N GLY A 84 -1.68 -4.57 -17.19
CA GLY A 84 -2.63 -3.45 -17.16
C GLY A 84 -3.69 -3.51 -16.04
N GLY A 85 -3.70 -4.57 -15.23
CA GLY A 85 -4.71 -4.75 -14.17
C GLY A 85 -4.58 -3.76 -13.02
N LEU A 86 -3.35 -3.31 -12.72
CA LEU A 86 -3.07 -2.41 -11.59
C LEU A 86 -3.74 -1.04 -11.75
N THR A 87 -3.53 -0.38 -12.89
CA THR A 87 -4.05 0.98 -13.13
C THR A 87 -5.57 1.01 -13.20
N LYS A 88 -6.19 -0.03 -13.78
CA LYS A 88 -7.65 -0.19 -13.77
C LYS A 88 -8.17 -0.35 -12.35
N GLN A 89 -7.57 -1.23 -11.54
CA GLN A 89 -7.99 -1.43 -10.15
C GLN A 89 -7.81 -0.17 -9.30
N LEU A 90 -6.73 0.59 -9.50
CA LEU A 90 -6.52 1.88 -8.84
C LEU A 90 -7.60 2.90 -9.23
N PHE A 91 -7.92 3.02 -10.52
CA PHE A 91 -8.98 3.92 -10.98
C PHE A 91 -10.33 3.54 -10.39
N ASP A 92 -10.69 2.26 -10.47
CA ASP A 92 -11.95 1.73 -9.91
C ASP A 92 -12.02 1.97 -8.39
N PHE A 93 -10.91 1.80 -7.67
CA PHE A 93 -10.83 2.07 -6.22
C PHE A 93 -11.02 3.56 -5.90
N MET A 94 -10.32 4.45 -6.61
CA MET A 94 -10.34 5.89 -6.33
C MET A 94 -11.65 6.57 -6.74
N THR A 95 -12.39 6.01 -7.70
CA THR A 95 -13.65 6.57 -8.20
C THR A 95 -14.89 5.91 -7.61
N ARG A 96 -14.72 4.83 -6.83
CA ARG A 96 -15.84 4.17 -6.14
C ARG A 96 -16.52 5.18 -5.19
N PRO A 97 -17.86 5.33 -5.26
CA PRO A 97 -18.59 6.11 -4.28
C PRO A 97 -18.31 5.54 -2.88
N LYS A 98 -17.76 6.36 -1.98
CA LYS A 98 -17.68 6.00 -0.57
C LYS A 98 -19.10 6.08 -0.02
N LEU A 99 -19.69 4.93 0.32
CA LEU A 99 -20.99 4.91 1.00
C LEU A 99 -20.80 5.68 2.32
N VAL A 100 -21.47 6.81 2.44
CA VAL A 100 -21.56 7.56 3.69
C VAL A 100 -22.58 6.80 4.54
N GLY A 101 -22.09 6.06 5.52
CA GLY A 101 -22.89 5.53 6.63
C GLY A 101 -22.96 6.54 7.76
#